data_AF-A0A5P6VNH1-F1
#
_entry.id   AF-A0A5P6VNH1-F1
#
_cell.length_a   1.000
_cell.length_b   1.000
_cell.length_c   1.000
_cell.angle_alpha   90.00
_cell.angle_beta   90.00
_cell.angle_gamma   90.00
#
_symmetry.space_group_name_H-M   'P 1'
#
loop_
_entity.id
_entity.type
_entity.pdbx_description
1 polymer ?
#
loop_
_entity_poly.entity_id
_entity_poly.type
_entity_poly.pdbx_seq_one_letter_code
_entity_poly.pdbx_strand_id
1 'polypeptide(L)'
;MGAQDRTEKVLRDMHVLFSKAQPYEGSTRNVIVDKNAMMDLLKELNGCMYDMMEEYELTVKSRDKANREMQKQGDDIVFEATRKAEDIYAASIMYTDNALDSLQETIKESQEAVTKIYEEAIKKIKEETSAVKTNQLELKSHLNDLIDTQKYLRLIDEENMRILKAKAEGTDEEFDDAPKYAAPEIRIDKEYFARAGLDIGEDLDQPAGDLDNEGNTISSEDLDAEYFKWQEEESGEEPKKHGKKGLGGLFGKKH
;
A
#
# COMPACT_ATOMS: atom_id res chain seq x y z
N MET A 1 67.10 -30.74 -32.09
CA MET A 1 67.83 -31.65 -31.19
C MET A 1 68.27 -30.83 -30.01
N GLY A 2 67.73 -31.10 -28.82
CA GLY A 2 68.02 -30.32 -27.62
C GLY A 2 69.46 -30.53 -27.13
N ALA A 3 69.93 -29.70 -26.19
CA ALA A 3 71.23 -29.92 -25.55
C ALA A 3 71.31 -31.30 -24.86
N GLN A 4 70.18 -31.79 -24.35
CA GLN A 4 70.07 -33.14 -23.77
C GLN A 4 70.29 -34.26 -24.81
N ASP A 5 69.66 -34.18 -25.99
CA ASP A 5 69.87 -35.17 -27.08
C ASP A 5 71.32 -35.21 -27.54
N ARG A 6 71.96 -34.04 -27.62
CA ARG A 6 73.38 -33.90 -27.98
C ARG A 6 74.29 -34.54 -26.93
N THR A 7 74.01 -34.30 -25.65
CA THR A 7 74.72 -34.93 -24.53
C THR A 7 74.59 -36.45 -24.57
N GLU A 8 73.39 -36.97 -24.81
CA GLU A 8 73.14 -38.41 -24.89
C GLU A 8 73.91 -39.05 -26.05
N LYS A 9 73.99 -38.36 -27.20
CA LYS A 9 74.76 -38.81 -28.35
C LYS A 9 76.26 -38.92 -28.03
N VAL A 10 76.85 -37.90 -27.39
CA VAL A 10 78.27 -37.91 -27.00
C VAL A 10 78.57 -39.02 -25.98
N LEU A 11 77.68 -39.23 -25.00
CA LEU A 11 77.82 -40.33 -24.04
C LEU A 11 77.74 -41.70 -24.72
N ARG A 12 76.86 -41.87 -25.70
CA ARG A 12 76.75 -43.09 -26.50
C ARG A 12 78.02 -43.34 -27.31
N ASP A 13 78.58 -42.30 -27.91
CA ASP A 13 79.81 -42.40 -28.70
C ASP A 13 81.02 -42.74 -27.82
N MET A 14 81.12 -42.17 -26.61
CA MET A 14 82.11 -42.59 -25.61
C MET A 14 81.94 -44.07 -25.21
N HIS A 15 80.71 -44.52 -25.00
CA HIS A 15 80.45 -45.91 -24.64
C HIS A 15 80.85 -46.89 -25.75
N VAL A 16 80.59 -46.52 -27.01
CA VAL A 16 81.01 -47.28 -28.19
C VAL A 16 82.54 -47.29 -28.32
N LEU A 17 83.20 -46.16 -28.02
CA LEU A 17 84.66 -46.05 -28.04
C LEU A 17 85.30 -47.03 -27.04
N PHE A 18 84.79 -47.10 -25.81
CA PHE A 18 85.26 -48.06 -24.81
C PHE A 18 84.96 -49.51 -25.18
N SER A 19 83.80 -49.78 -25.78
CA SER A 19 83.41 -51.15 -26.17
C SER A 19 84.25 -51.72 -27.32
N LYS A 20 84.77 -50.86 -28.20
CA LYS A 20 85.58 -51.26 -29.36
C LYS A 20 87.08 -51.31 -29.06
N ALA A 21 87.51 -50.77 -27.93
CA ALA A 21 88.92 -50.61 -27.62
C ALA A 21 89.56 -51.90 -27.08
N GLN A 22 90.85 -52.11 -27.36
CA GLN A 22 91.54 -53.36 -27.03
C GLN A 22 91.90 -53.45 -25.53
N PRO A 23 91.77 -54.63 -24.91
CA PRO A 23 92.16 -54.82 -23.51
C PRO A 23 93.68 -54.70 -23.34
N TYR A 24 94.11 -53.94 -22.34
CA TYR A 24 95.51 -53.78 -21.97
C TYR A 24 95.99 -55.06 -21.26
N GLU A 25 97.06 -55.67 -21.77
CA GLU A 25 97.68 -56.90 -21.24
C GLU A 25 96.69 -58.06 -21.01
N GLY A 26 95.65 -58.16 -21.84
CA GLY A 26 94.63 -59.21 -21.70
C GLY A 26 93.74 -59.09 -20.45
N SER A 27 93.83 -57.97 -19.72
CA SER A 27 92.97 -57.70 -18.57
C SER A 27 91.56 -57.29 -19.02
N THR A 28 90.54 -57.71 -18.27
CA THR A 28 89.14 -57.31 -18.50
C THR A 28 88.80 -55.92 -17.96
N ARG A 29 89.76 -55.26 -17.28
CA ARG A 29 89.53 -54.01 -16.54
C ARG A 29 90.16 -52.78 -17.21
N ASN A 30 91.29 -52.94 -17.88
CA ASN A 30 92.03 -51.83 -18.48
C ASN A 30 91.93 -51.91 -20.00
N VAL A 31 91.68 -50.78 -20.65
CA VAL A 31 91.41 -50.70 -22.09
C VAL A 31 92.25 -49.58 -22.71
N ILE A 32 92.84 -49.84 -23.88
CA ILE A 32 93.69 -48.87 -24.60
C ILE A 32 92.82 -48.06 -25.56
N VAL A 33 92.77 -46.75 -25.35
CA VAL A 33 91.92 -45.84 -26.13
C VAL A 33 92.78 -44.76 -26.80
N ASP A 34 92.37 -44.32 -27.99
CA ASP A 34 93.00 -43.16 -28.63
C ASP A 34 92.75 -41.89 -27.79
N LYS A 35 93.84 -41.28 -27.33
CA LYS A 35 93.83 -40.07 -26.52
C LYS A 35 93.15 -38.90 -27.23
N ASN A 36 93.36 -38.74 -28.53
CA ASN A 36 92.84 -37.57 -29.26
C ASN A 36 91.32 -37.68 -29.43
N ALA A 37 90.84 -38.85 -29.89
CA ALA A 37 89.40 -39.11 -30.00
C ALA A 37 88.67 -38.98 -28.64
N MET A 38 89.27 -39.49 -27.56
CA MET A 38 88.72 -39.35 -26.20
C MET A 38 88.68 -37.89 -25.75
N MET A 39 89.74 -37.12 -26.01
CA MET A 39 89.80 -35.70 -25.64
C MET A 39 88.80 -34.85 -26.42
N ASP A 40 88.56 -35.16 -27.68
CA ASP A 40 87.59 -34.41 -28.49
C ASP A 40 86.15 -34.71 -28.06
N LEU A 41 85.82 -35.97 -27.76
CA LEU A 41 84.53 -36.33 -27.15
C LEU A 41 84.34 -35.66 -25.77
N LEU A 42 85.39 -35.54 -24.96
CA LEU A 42 85.31 -34.85 -23.66
C LEU A 42 85.09 -33.33 -23.81
N LYS A 43 85.71 -32.69 -24.80
CA LYS A 43 85.45 -31.27 -25.10
C LYS A 43 84.02 -31.06 -25.57
N GLU A 44 83.53 -31.93 -26.44
CA GLU A 44 82.15 -31.88 -26.94
C GLU A 44 81.14 -32.10 -25.79
N LEU A 45 81.42 -33.03 -24.88
CA LEU A 45 80.62 -33.23 -23.67
C LEU A 45 80.57 -31.99 -22.79
N ASN A 46 81.72 -31.34 -22.57
CA ASN A 46 81.80 -30.13 -21.76
C ASN A 46 80.99 -28.98 -22.40
N GLY A 47 81.06 -28.83 -23.73
CA GLY A 47 80.21 -27.89 -24.48
C GLY A 47 78.72 -28.19 -24.31
N CYS A 48 78.31 -29.45 -24.45
CA CYS A 48 76.92 -29.86 -24.25
C CYS A 48 76.41 -29.60 -22.81
N MET A 49 77.27 -29.74 -21.81
CA MET A 49 76.92 -29.42 -20.42
C MET A 49 76.60 -27.94 -20.22
N TYR A 50 77.35 -27.03 -20.84
CA TYR A 50 77.04 -25.59 -20.79
C TYR A 50 75.73 -25.27 -21.50
N ASP A 51 75.51 -25.84 -22.69
CA ASP A 51 74.26 -25.67 -23.44
C ASP A 51 73.03 -26.15 -22.63
N MET A 52 73.13 -27.29 -21.94
CA MET A 52 72.05 -27.80 -21.08
C MET A 52 71.75 -26.87 -19.90
N MET A 53 72.79 -26.30 -19.29
CA MET A 53 72.63 -25.36 -18.19
C MET A 53 71.93 -24.09 -18.65
N GLU A 54 72.28 -23.57 -19.83
CA GLU A 54 71.64 -22.40 -20.43
C GLU A 54 70.18 -22.66 -20.80
N GLU A 55 69.87 -23.80 -21.45
CA GLU A 55 68.48 -24.19 -21.76
C GLU A 55 67.62 -24.33 -20.50
N TYR A 56 68.18 -24.88 -19.42
CA TYR A 56 67.49 -24.98 -18.14
C TYR A 56 67.20 -23.60 -17.54
N GLU A 57 68.19 -22.70 -17.51
CA GLU A 57 67.98 -21.33 -17.02
C GLU A 57 66.93 -20.57 -17.83
N LEU A 58 66.95 -20.70 -19.16
CA LEU A 58 65.96 -20.09 -20.04
C LEU A 58 64.55 -20.65 -19.78
N THR A 59 64.44 -21.96 -19.59
CA THR A 59 63.18 -22.63 -19.27
C THR A 59 62.62 -22.16 -17.93
N VAL A 60 63.46 -22.07 -16.89
CA VAL A 60 63.05 -21.57 -15.57
C VAL A 60 62.60 -20.11 -15.66
N LYS A 61 63.39 -19.23 -16.31
CA LYS A 61 63.04 -17.82 -16.52
C LYS A 61 61.73 -17.67 -17.29
N SER A 62 61.54 -18.46 -18.35
CA SER A 62 60.30 -18.47 -19.14
C SER A 62 59.10 -18.91 -18.31
N ARG A 63 59.25 -19.98 -17.53
CA ARG A 63 58.19 -20.48 -16.64
C ARG A 63 57.83 -19.45 -15.58
N ASP A 64 58.81 -18.82 -14.95
CA ASP A 64 58.59 -17.81 -13.93
C ASP A 64 57.89 -16.57 -14.51
N LYS A 65 58.26 -16.17 -15.73
CA LYS A 65 57.56 -15.11 -16.46
C LYS A 65 56.12 -15.48 -16.75
N ALA A 66 55.87 -16.68 -17.26
CA ALA A 66 54.52 -17.17 -17.55
C ALA A 66 53.66 -17.23 -16.27
N ASN A 67 54.21 -17.73 -15.16
CA ASN A 67 53.51 -17.76 -13.88
C ASN A 67 53.12 -16.36 -13.38
N ARG A 68 54.01 -15.37 -13.53
CA ARG A 68 53.70 -13.98 -13.16
C ARG A 68 52.59 -13.39 -14.02
N GLU A 69 52.62 -13.66 -15.32
CA GLU A 69 51.57 -13.21 -16.25
C GLU A 69 50.22 -13.86 -15.92
N MET A 70 50.21 -15.16 -15.64
CA MET A 70 49.00 -15.88 -15.22
C MET A 70 48.45 -15.34 -13.89
N GLN A 71 49.33 -15.06 -12.92
CA GLN A 71 48.91 -14.49 -11.65
C GLN A 71 48.31 -13.10 -11.84
N LYS A 72 48.95 -12.24 -12.64
CA LYS A 72 48.42 -10.92 -12.95
C LYS A 72 47.06 -11.00 -13.66
N GLN A 73 46.91 -11.89 -14.63
CA GLN A 73 45.62 -12.12 -15.30
C GLN A 73 44.56 -12.60 -14.31
N GLY A 74 44.92 -13.49 -13.37
CA GLY A 74 44.04 -13.91 -12.29
C GLY A 74 43.57 -12.76 -11.42
N ASP A 75 44.50 -11.89 -11.00
CA ASP A 75 44.19 -10.71 -10.18
C ASP A 75 43.30 -9.71 -10.94
N ASP A 76 43.58 -9.47 -12.23
CA ASP A 76 42.79 -8.60 -13.09
C ASP A 76 41.34 -9.13 -13.24
N ILE A 77 41.17 -10.45 -13.40
CA ILE A 77 39.85 -11.09 -13.47
C ILE A 77 39.09 -10.92 -12.16
N VAL A 78 39.76 -11.14 -11.02
CA VAL A 78 39.13 -10.96 -9.70
C VAL A 78 38.72 -9.51 -9.50
N PHE A 79 39.58 -8.56 -9.85
CA PHE A 79 39.29 -7.13 -9.74
C PHE A 79 38.12 -6.69 -10.61
N GLU A 80 38.03 -7.19 -11.85
CA GLU A 80 36.90 -6.91 -12.74
C GLU A 80 35.60 -7.51 -12.20
N ALA A 81 35.67 -8.74 -11.68
CA ALA A 81 34.52 -9.41 -11.08
C ALA A 81 34.02 -8.68 -9.83
N THR A 82 34.91 -8.20 -8.96
CA THR A 82 34.52 -7.42 -7.77
C THR A 82 33.87 -6.11 -8.17
N ARG A 83 34.43 -5.40 -9.15
CA ARG A 83 33.85 -4.15 -9.65
C ARG A 83 32.46 -4.37 -10.24
N LYS A 84 32.27 -5.41 -11.05
CA LYS A 84 30.95 -5.76 -11.60
C LYS A 84 29.94 -6.12 -10.51
N ALA A 85 30.37 -6.82 -9.46
CA ALA A 85 29.51 -7.14 -8.33
C ALA A 85 29.08 -5.88 -7.56
N GLU A 86 30.00 -4.93 -7.36
CA GLU A 86 29.71 -3.62 -6.76
C GLU A 86 28.73 -2.80 -7.61
N ASP A 87 28.93 -2.77 -8.93
CA ASP A 87 28.03 -2.07 -9.86
C ASP A 87 26.60 -2.65 -9.82
N ILE A 88 26.47 -3.99 -9.81
CA ILE A 88 25.17 -4.67 -9.68
C ILE A 88 24.53 -4.35 -8.32
N TYR A 89 25.32 -4.35 -7.25
CA TYR A 89 24.83 -4.01 -5.91
C TYR A 89 24.33 -2.57 -5.84
N ALA A 90 25.09 -1.62 -6.38
CA ALA A 90 24.67 -0.22 -6.47
C ALA A 90 23.38 -0.06 -7.29
N ALA A 91 23.28 -0.73 -8.45
CA ALA A 91 22.08 -0.73 -9.27
C ALA A 91 20.87 -1.32 -8.52
N SER A 92 21.07 -2.38 -7.72
CA SER A 92 20.01 -2.97 -6.91
C SER A 92 19.50 -2.01 -5.83
N ILE A 93 20.41 -1.28 -5.17
CA ILE A 93 20.03 -0.27 -4.18
C ILE A 93 19.23 0.85 -4.86
N MET A 94 19.73 1.39 -5.97
CA MET A 94 19.03 2.44 -6.71
C MET A 94 17.65 1.98 -7.20
N TYR A 95 17.55 0.73 -7.65
CA TYR A 95 16.26 0.15 -8.03
C TYR A 95 15.29 0.07 -6.84
N THR A 96 15.77 -0.39 -5.68
CA THR A 96 14.94 -0.46 -4.48
C THR A 96 14.53 0.92 -3.98
N ASP A 97 15.40 1.91 -4.08
CA ASP A 97 15.12 3.29 -3.72
C ASP A 97 14.01 3.87 -4.60
N ASN A 98 14.15 3.74 -5.92
CA ASN A 98 13.11 4.16 -6.88
C ASN A 98 11.77 3.43 -6.67
N ALA A 99 11.81 2.14 -6.31
CA ALA A 99 10.61 1.36 -6.01
C ALA A 99 9.92 1.84 -4.71
N LEU A 100 10.69 2.22 -3.69
CA LEU A 100 10.17 2.81 -2.46
C LEU A 100 9.56 4.19 -2.71
N ASP A 101 10.20 5.03 -3.54
CA ASP A 101 9.64 6.32 -3.95
C ASP A 101 8.29 6.15 -4.67
N SER A 102 8.20 5.21 -5.61
CA SER A 102 6.96 4.90 -6.32
C SER A 102 5.85 4.39 -5.38
N LEU A 103 6.24 3.60 -4.37
CA LEU A 103 5.33 3.12 -3.33
C LEU A 103 4.83 4.28 -2.47
N GLN A 104 5.71 5.22 -2.10
CA GLN A 104 5.34 6.40 -1.33
C GLN A 104 4.37 7.30 -2.11
N GLU A 105 4.58 7.48 -3.41
CA GLU A 105 3.63 8.18 -4.29
C GLU A 105 2.26 7.49 -4.29
N THR A 106 2.23 6.17 -4.48
CA THR A 106 0.98 5.38 -4.45
C THR A 106 0.25 5.50 -3.10
N ILE A 107 0.97 5.49 -1.99
CA ILE A 107 0.40 5.69 -0.65
C ILE A 107 -0.22 7.08 -0.54
N LYS A 108 0.47 8.11 -1.04
CA LYS A 108 -0.02 9.48 -1.00
C LYS A 108 -1.30 9.64 -1.84
N GLU A 109 -1.33 9.10 -3.05
CA GLU A 109 -2.54 9.09 -3.89
C GLU A 109 -3.70 8.36 -3.21
N SER A 110 -3.42 7.22 -2.58
CA SER A 110 -4.41 6.46 -1.82
C SER A 110 -4.94 7.25 -0.62
N GLN A 111 -4.06 7.97 0.09
CA GLN A 111 -4.45 8.83 1.19
C GLN A 111 -5.37 9.97 0.71
N GLU A 112 -5.01 10.65 -0.39
CA GLU A 112 -5.83 11.70 -0.98
C GLU A 112 -7.21 11.18 -1.43
N ALA A 113 -7.26 9.99 -2.02
CA ALA A 113 -8.51 9.35 -2.41
C ALA A 113 -9.41 9.03 -1.20
N VAL A 114 -8.83 8.50 -0.12
CA VAL A 114 -9.57 8.22 1.12
C VAL A 114 -10.09 9.50 1.76
N THR A 115 -9.27 10.56 1.81
CA THR A 115 -9.71 11.87 2.32
C THR A 115 -10.88 12.42 1.51
N LYS A 116 -10.85 12.30 0.18
CA LYS A 116 -11.95 12.73 -0.68
C LYS A 116 -13.24 11.96 -0.40
N ILE A 117 -13.18 10.63 -0.28
CA ILE A 117 -14.36 9.80 0.05
C ILE A 117 -14.91 10.19 1.42
N TYR A 118 -14.04 10.44 2.39
CA TYR A 118 -14.43 10.86 3.73
C TYR A 118 -15.16 12.22 3.72
N GLU A 119 -14.65 13.20 2.98
CA GLU A 119 -15.30 14.51 2.80
C GLU A 119 -16.66 14.38 2.11
N GLU A 120 -16.76 13.55 1.06
CA GLU A 120 -18.02 13.27 0.37
C GLU A 120 -19.03 12.59 1.31
N ALA A 121 -18.59 11.67 2.16
CA ALA A 121 -19.43 11.01 3.15
C ALA A 121 -19.96 12.01 4.19
N ILE A 122 -19.11 12.89 4.72
CA ILE A 122 -19.53 13.96 5.64
C ILE A 122 -20.57 14.86 4.98
N LYS A 123 -20.35 15.24 3.71
CA LYS A 123 -21.28 16.10 2.97
C LYS A 123 -22.65 15.44 2.85
N LYS A 124 -22.71 14.16 2.46
CA LYS A 124 -23.97 13.41 2.36
C LYS A 124 -24.67 13.28 3.71
N ILE A 125 -23.93 12.98 4.78
CA ILE A 125 -24.50 12.91 6.14
C ILE A 125 -25.13 14.24 6.52
N LYS A 126 -24.48 15.37 6.20
CA LYS A 126 -25.01 16.70 6.46
C LYS A 126 -26.27 17.00 5.66
N GLU A 127 -26.31 16.62 4.39
CA GLU A 127 -27.49 16.76 3.52
C GLU A 127 -28.68 15.95 4.07
N GLU A 128 -28.48 14.67 4.40
CA GLU A 128 -29.50 13.81 5.00
C GLU A 128 -29.98 14.35 6.37
N THR A 129 -29.05 14.84 7.21
CA THR A 129 -29.42 15.45 8.50
C THR A 129 -30.28 16.69 8.30
N SER A 130 -29.97 17.52 7.30
CA SER A 130 -30.80 18.68 6.96
C SER A 130 -32.18 18.26 6.46
N ALA A 131 -32.27 17.24 5.61
CA ALA A 131 -33.54 16.72 5.13
C ALA A 131 -34.40 16.16 6.27
N VAL A 132 -33.80 15.41 7.19
CA VAL A 132 -34.48 14.92 8.40
C VAL A 132 -34.99 16.09 9.24
N LYS A 133 -34.19 17.15 9.43
CA LYS A 133 -34.60 18.35 10.18
C LYS A 133 -35.78 19.07 9.51
N THR A 134 -35.76 19.22 8.18
CA THR A 134 -36.88 19.78 7.43
C THR A 134 -38.14 18.94 7.60
N ASN A 135 -38.05 17.62 7.43
CA ASN A 135 -39.18 16.71 7.66
C ASN A 135 -39.74 16.81 9.09
N GLN A 136 -38.86 16.95 10.09
CA GLN A 136 -39.29 17.18 11.47
C GLN A 136 -40.07 18.49 11.64
N LEU A 137 -39.64 19.58 10.98
CA LEU A 137 -40.34 20.87 11.02
C LEU A 137 -41.68 20.80 10.29
N GLU A 138 -41.76 20.14 9.14
CA GLU A 138 -43.02 19.90 8.41
C GLU A 138 -44.01 19.10 9.26
N LEU A 139 -43.55 18.03 9.92
CA LEU A 139 -44.39 17.24 10.84
C LEU A 139 -44.86 18.07 12.03
N LYS A 140 -44.00 18.92 12.61
CA LYS A 140 -44.39 19.86 13.67
C LYS A 140 -45.44 20.87 13.17
N SER A 141 -45.29 21.40 11.96
CA SER A 141 -46.26 22.29 11.33
C SER A 141 -47.61 21.61 11.17
N HIS A 142 -47.64 20.39 10.60
CA HIS A 142 -48.87 19.61 10.49
C HIS A 142 -49.52 19.36 11.84
N LEU A 143 -48.74 19.01 12.87
CA LEU A 143 -49.28 18.83 14.21
C LEU A 143 -49.91 20.13 14.76
N ASN A 144 -49.29 21.28 14.50
CA ASN A 144 -49.81 22.58 14.91
C ASN A 144 -51.10 22.96 14.16
N ASP A 145 -51.19 22.67 12.86
CA ASP A 145 -52.43 22.81 12.09
C ASP A 145 -53.55 21.91 12.65
N LEU A 146 -53.19 20.71 13.12
CA LEU A 146 -54.11 19.82 13.82
C LEU A 146 -54.50 20.36 15.20
N ILE A 147 -53.66 21.10 15.91
CA ILE A 147 -54.07 21.79 17.16
C ILE A 147 -55.14 22.87 16.85
N ASP A 148 -55.05 23.51 15.70
CA ASP A 148 -56.10 24.40 15.19
C ASP A 148 -57.41 23.64 14.87
N THR A 149 -57.46 22.29 14.86
CA THR A 149 -58.75 21.55 14.85
C THR A 149 -59.59 21.80 16.08
N GLN A 150 -59.01 22.20 17.21
CA GLN A 150 -59.78 22.61 18.38
C GLN A 150 -60.44 23.99 18.18
N LYS A 151 -59.80 24.85 17.36
CA LYS A 151 -60.37 26.10 16.85
C LYS A 151 -61.40 25.84 15.75
N TYR A 152 -61.17 24.89 14.85
CA TYR A 152 -62.19 24.44 13.88
C TYR A 152 -63.38 23.77 14.58
N LEU A 153 -63.18 23.02 15.67
CA LEU A 153 -64.26 22.50 16.50
C LEU A 153 -65.10 23.65 17.08
N ARG A 154 -64.46 24.71 17.59
CA ARG A 154 -65.18 25.89 18.09
C ARG A 154 -65.91 26.63 16.98
N LEU A 155 -65.34 26.74 15.79
CA LEU A 155 -66.00 27.35 14.63
C LEU A 155 -67.18 26.50 14.14
N ILE A 156 -67.05 25.17 14.16
CA ILE A 156 -68.14 24.22 13.88
C ILE A 156 -69.23 24.35 14.94
N ASP A 157 -68.88 24.45 16.22
CA ASP A 157 -69.84 24.63 17.30
C ASP A 157 -70.54 25.99 17.20
N GLU A 158 -69.82 27.08 16.91
CA GLU A 158 -70.39 28.40 16.66
C GLU A 158 -71.32 28.39 15.44
N GLU A 159 -70.92 27.74 14.35
CA GLU A 159 -71.73 27.62 13.13
C GLU A 159 -72.95 26.73 13.35
N ASN A 160 -72.83 25.63 14.11
CA ASN A 160 -73.95 24.80 14.53
C ASN A 160 -74.93 25.57 15.41
N MET A 161 -74.44 26.41 16.33
CA MET A 161 -75.29 27.31 17.12
C MET A 161 -76.01 28.34 16.25
N ARG A 162 -75.34 28.84 15.20
CA ARG A 162 -75.95 29.74 14.21
C ARG A 162 -77.02 29.03 13.38
N ILE A 163 -76.74 27.81 12.92
CA ILE A 163 -77.68 26.95 12.18
C ILE A 163 -78.87 26.59 13.07
N LEU A 164 -78.68 26.26 14.34
CA LEU A 164 -79.77 26.02 15.30
C LEU A 164 -80.64 27.26 15.48
N LYS A 165 -80.02 28.45 15.56
CA LYS A 165 -80.75 29.70 15.64
C LYS A 165 -81.53 30.00 14.35
N ALA A 166 -80.93 29.76 13.18
CA ALA A 166 -81.59 29.90 11.88
C ALA A 166 -82.71 28.86 11.67
N LYS A 167 -82.53 27.62 12.16
CA LYS A 167 -83.59 26.58 12.20
C LYS A 167 -84.72 26.97 13.15
N ALA A 168 -84.41 27.57 14.31
CA ALA A 168 -85.42 28.13 15.20
C ALA A 168 -86.14 29.35 14.59
N GLU A 169 -85.47 30.11 13.74
CA GLU A 169 -86.03 31.24 12.98
C GLU A 169 -86.72 30.82 11.66
N GLY A 170 -86.74 29.51 11.33
CA GLY A 170 -87.68 28.89 10.38
C GLY A 170 -87.39 29.14 8.90
N THR A 171 -86.31 28.57 8.36
CA THR A 171 -86.21 28.28 6.93
C THR A 171 -85.69 26.86 6.75
N ASP A 172 -86.50 26.05 6.06
CA ASP A 172 -86.57 24.59 6.19
C ASP A 172 -86.01 23.95 4.91
N GLU A 173 -84.86 23.27 4.97
CA GLU A 173 -84.47 22.24 3.99
C GLU A 173 -83.66 21.12 4.68
N GLU A 174 -84.08 19.89 4.36
CA GLU A 174 -83.82 18.62 5.05
C GLU A 174 -82.56 17.94 4.47
N PHE A 175 -81.64 17.46 5.32
CA PHE A 175 -80.44 16.69 4.92
C PHE A 175 -80.51 15.30 5.53
N ASP A 176 -80.38 14.27 4.69
CA ASP A 176 -80.35 12.85 5.07
C ASP A 176 -78.92 12.41 5.44
N ASP A 177 -78.80 11.63 6.50
CA ASP A 177 -77.57 11.29 7.25
C ASP A 177 -76.68 10.27 6.50
N ALA A 178 -75.36 10.49 6.47
CA ALA A 178 -74.39 9.62 5.77
C ALA A 178 -73.96 8.39 6.61
N PRO A 179 -73.67 7.21 6.00
CA PRO A 179 -73.43 5.96 6.72
C PRO A 179 -72.01 5.81 7.28
N LYS A 180 -71.90 5.14 8.44
CA LYS A 180 -70.64 4.87 9.18
C LYS A 180 -69.80 3.78 8.48
N TYR A 181 -68.53 4.08 8.17
CA TYR A 181 -67.57 3.10 7.62
C TYR A 181 -66.81 2.35 8.74
N ALA A 182 -66.56 1.05 8.54
CA ALA A 182 -65.77 0.19 9.42
C ALA A 182 -64.25 0.32 9.14
N ALA A 183 -63.43 0.20 10.19
CA ALA A 183 -61.97 0.35 10.12
C ALA A 183 -61.30 -0.69 9.19
N PRO A 184 -60.29 -0.32 8.38
CA PRO A 184 -59.64 -1.24 7.46
C PRO A 184 -58.63 -2.14 8.18
N GLU A 185 -58.61 -3.41 7.78
CA GLU A 185 -57.64 -4.42 8.23
C GLU A 185 -56.46 -4.44 7.23
N ILE A 186 -55.24 -4.13 7.70
CA ILE A 186 -54.05 -4.08 6.83
C ILE A 186 -53.48 -5.50 6.69
N ARG A 187 -53.39 -6.00 5.46
CA ARG A 187 -52.72 -7.27 5.14
C ARG A 187 -51.46 -7.00 4.33
N ILE A 188 -50.36 -7.64 4.72
CA ILE A 188 -49.04 -7.47 4.10
C ILE A 188 -48.87 -8.53 3.00
N ASP A 189 -48.62 -8.09 1.77
CA ASP A 189 -48.36 -8.98 0.63
C ASP A 189 -46.93 -9.54 0.69
N LYS A 190 -46.81 -10.78 1.15
CA LYS A 190 -45.52 -11.48 1.32
C LYS A 190 -44.76 -11.66 0.00
N GLU A 191 -45.47 -11.81 -1.12
CA GLU A 191 -44.86 -12.02 -2.44
C GLU A 191 -44.12 -10.78 -2.98
N TYR A 192 -44.53 -9.58 -2.54
CA TYR A 192 -43.87 -8.33 -2.93
C TYR A 192 -42.44 -8.25 -2.38
N PHE A 193 -42.24 -8.62 -1.11
CA PHE A 193 -40.94 -8.61 -0.45
C PHE A 193 -39.99 -9.69 -0.99
N ALA A 194 -40.52 -10.86 -1.30
CA ALA A 194 -39.75 -11.93 -1.94
C ALA A 194 -39.18 -11.51 -3.30
N ARG A 195 -39.96 -10.75 -4.10
CA ARG A 195 -39.51 -10.23 -5.40
C ARG A 195 -38.44 -9.13 -5.27
N ALA A 196 -38.44 -8.41 -4.15
CA ALA A 196 -37.42 -7.42 -3.80
C ALA A 196 -36.15 -8.05 -3.18
N GLY A 197 -36.08 -9.38 -3.07
CA GLY A 197 -34.93 -10.11 -2.52
C GLY A 197 -34.79 -10.04 -1.00
N LEU A 198 -35.83 -9.59 -0.30
CA LEU A 198 -35.91 -9.59 1.15
C LEU A 198 -36.66 -10.85 1.60
N ASP A 199 -35.90 -11.86 2.03
CA ASP A 199 -36.48 -13.06 2.64
C ASP A 199 -36.88 -12.72 4.09
N ILE A 200 -38.19 -12.58 4.34
CA ILE A 200 -38.72 -12.36 5.68
C ILE A 200 -38.80 -13.74 6.35
N GLY A 201 -37.70 -14.14 6.99
CA GLY A 201 -37.65 -15.37 7.80
C GLY A 201 -38.62 -15.29 9.00
N GLU A 202 -39.18 -16.44 9.39
CA GLU A 202 -40.27 -16.57 10.38
C GLU A 202 -39.88 -16.23 11.85
N ASP A 203 -38.69 -15.68 12.12
CA ASP A 203 -38.16 -15.50 13.49
C ASP A 203 -37.85 -14.03 13.87
N LEU A 204 -38.78 -13.10 13.61
CA LEU A 204 -38.66 -11.70 14.07
C LEU A 204 -39.70 -11.33 15.15
N ASP A 205 -39.75 -12.13 16.21
CA ASP A 205 -40.40 -11.78 17.48
C ASP A 205 -39.36 -11.76 18.62
N GLN A 206 -38.31 -10.95 18.46
CA GLN A 206 -37.47 -10.53 19.59
C GLN A 206 -37.44 -9.00 19.68
N PRO A 207 -37.81 -8.42 20.84
CA PRO A 207 -37.69 -6.99 21.06
C PRO A 207 -36.21 -6.62 21.05
N ALA A 208 -35.85 -5.68 20.17
CA ALA A 208 -34.52 -5.11 20.10
C ALA A 208 -34.14 -4.52 21.47
N GLY A 209 -33.04 -5.03 22.03
CA GLY A 209 -32.44 -4.53 23.26
C GLY A 209 -31.89 -3.11 23.09
N ASP A 210 -31.97 -2.36 24.18
CA ASP A 210 -31.54 -0.98 24.32
C ASP A 210 -30.12 -0.73 23.79
N LEU A 211 -30.03 0.18 22.82
CA LEU A 211 -28.80 0.87 22.46
C LEU A 211 -28.89 2.30 23.02
N ASP A 212 -28.15 2.48 24.10
CA ASP A 212 -27.71 3.71 24.73
C ASP A 212 -27.08 4.67 23.71
N ASN A 213 -27.81 5.75 23.40
CA ASN A 213 -27.33 6.83 22.53
C ASN A 213 -27.01 8.09 23.35
N GLU A 214 -25.82 8.11 23.96
CA GLU A 214 -25.16 9.37 24.33
C GLU A 214 -24.54 9.99 23.07
N GLY A 215 -25.32 10.84 22.39
CA GLY A 215 -24.87 11.47 21.16
C GLY A 215 -25.86 12.48 20.62
N ASN A 216 -25.82 13.70 21.18
CA ASN A 216 -26.40 14.91 20.59
C ASN A 216 -27.94 14.91 20.41
N THR A 217 -28.66 14.89 21.53
CA THR A 217 -30.09 15.22 21.56
C THR A 217 -30.26 16.71 21.30
N ILE A 218 -30.69 17.10 20.09
CA ILE A 218 -31.21 18.43 19.82
C ILE A 218 -32.45 18.60 20.72
N SER A 219 -32.40 19.54 21.68
CA SER A 219 -33.51 19.78 22.61
C SER A 219 -34.73 20.29 21.84
N SER A 220 -35.94 19.90 22.26
CA SER A 220 -37.18 20.45 21.68
C SER A 220 -37.20 21.98 21.75
N GLU A 221 -36.59 22.55 22.78
CA GLU A 221 -36.48 24.00 22.99
C GLU A 221 -35.63 24.69 21.91
N ASP A 222 -34.57 24.04 21.43
CA ASP A 222 -33.71 24.57 20.36
C ASP A 222 -34.44 24.56 19.00
N LEU A 223 -35.25 23.53 18.76
CA LEU A 223 -36.08 23.41 17.55
C LEU A 223 -37.22 24.43 17.51
N ASP A 224 -37.85 24.70 18.66
CA ASP A 224 -38.94 25.68 18.73
C ASP A 224 -38.41 27.09 18.49
N ALA A 225 -37.22 27.43 19.03
CA ALA A 225 -36.56 28.71 18.77
C ALA A 225 -36.20 28.91 17.28
N GLU A 226 -35.74 27.86 16.59
CA GLU A 226 -35.46 27.91 15.16
C GLU A 226 -36.73 27.97 14.30
N TYR A 227 -37.82 27.33 14.71
CA TYR A 227 -39.13 27.39 14.03
C TYR A 227 -39.68 28.83 14.01
N PHE A 228 -39.68 29.52 15.16
CA PHE A 228 -40.14 30.91 15.22
C PHE A 228 -39.26 31.85 14.40
N LYS A 229 -37.95 31.59 14.35
CA LYS A 229 -37.02 32.38 13.53
C LYS A 229 -37.27 32.21 12.03
N TRP A 230 -37.54 30.98 11.58
CA TRP A 230 -37.91 30.71 10.20
C TRP A 230 -39.25 31.36 9.82
N GLN A 231 -40.23 31.32 10.72
CA GLN A 231 -41.53 31.98 10.52
C GLN A 231 -41.41 33.51 10.39
N GLU A 232 -40.50 34.13 11.14
CA GLU A 232 -40.16 35.57 11.02
C GLU A 232 -39.45 35.89 9.69
N GLU A 233 -38.54 35.02 9.25
CA GLU A 233 -37.81 35.20 7.98
C GLU A 233 -38.72 35.03 6.74
N GLU A 234 -39.74 34.16 6.80
CA GLU A 234 -40.69 33.94 5.69
C GLU A 234 -41.80 35.00 5.62
N SER A 235 -42.14 35.64 6.76
CA SER A 235 -43.19 36.67 6.85
C SER A 235 -42.73 38.11 6.57
N GLY A 236 -41.42 38.37 6.49
CA GLY A 236 -40.86 39.64 6.02
C GLY A 236 -41.05 40.84 6.97
N GLU A 237 -41.33 40.63 8.26
CA GLU A 237 -41.41 41.69 9.27
C GLU A 237 -40.07 41.87 10.03
N GLU A 238 -39.52 43.08 10.06
CA GLU A 238 -38.31 43.40 10.83
C GLU A 238 -38.51 43.21 12.35
N PRO A 239 -37.48 42.73 13.10
CA PRO A 239 -37.65 42.39 14.51
C PRO A 239 -37.86 43.63 15.39
N LYS A 240 -39.01 43.70 16.07
CA LYS A 240 -39.24 44.64 17.18
C LYS A 240 -38.43 44.21 18.40
N LYS A 241 -37.35 44.96 18.67
CA LYS A 241 -36.55 44.85 19.91
C LYS A 241 -37.44 44.97 21.15
N HIS A 242 -37.62 43.87 21.90
CA HIS A 242 -38.04 43.97 23.29
C HIS A 242 -36.83 44.36 24.16
N GLY A 243 -36.91 45.53 24.78
CA GLY A 243 -35.85 46.10 25.61
C GLY A 243 -35.56 45.27 26.86
N LYS A 244 -34.26 45.13 27.16
CA LYS A 244 -33.71 44.75 28.48
C LYS A 244 -34.29 45.66 29.57
N LYS A 245 -34.90 45.08 30.59
CA LYS A 245 -35.00 45.71 31.92
C LYS A 245 -33.97 45.06 32.83
N GLY A 246 -32.98 45.85 33.23
CA GLY A 246 -32.02 45.49 34.26
C GLY A 246 -32.63 45.56 35.67
N LEU A 247 -32.05 44.79 36.57
CA LEU A 247 -32.12 44.98 38.02
C LEU A 247 -30.72 44.70 38.59
N GLY A 248 -30.31 45.53 39.56
CA GLY A 248 -28.95 45.67 40.12
C GLY A 248 -28.32 44.35 40.57
N GLY A 249 -27.00 44.14 40.50
CA GLY A 249 -25.94 44.98 41.05
C GLY A 249 -25.66 44.57 42.50
N LEU A 250 -24.48 44.01 42.80
CA LEU A 250 -23.78 44.04 44.10
C LEU A 250 -22.48 43.17 44.08
N PHE A 251 -21.36 43.82 44.44
CA PHE A 251 -20.03 43.31 44.83
C PHE A 251 -19.16 42.61 43.75
N GLY A 252 -17.86 42.87 43.62
CA GLY A 252 -16.94 43.69 44.41
C GLY A 252 -15.53 43.52 43.85
N LYS A 253 -14.90 44.63 43.49
CA LYS A 253 -13.50 44.75 43.05
C LYS A 253 -12.59 44.61 44.27
N LYS A 254 -11.52 43.81 44.20
CA LYS A 254 -10.28 44.05 44.94
C LYS A 254 -9.11 43.27 44.34
N HIS A 255 -8.12 44.07 43.91
CA HIS A 255 -6.67 43.88 43.75
C HIS A 255 -6.13 42.57 43.22
#